data_AF-A0A9D2QF79-F1
#
_entry.id   AF-A0A9D2QF79-F1
#
_cell.length_a   1.000
_cell.length_b   1.000
_cell.length_c   1.000
_cell.angle_alpha   90.00
_cell.angle_beta   90.00
_cell.angle_gamma   90.00
#
_symmetry.space_group_name_H-M   'P 1'
#
loop_
_entity.id
_entity.type
_entity.pdbx_description
1 polymer ?
#
loop_
_entity_poly.entity_id
_entity_poly.type
_entity_poly.pdbx_seq_one_letter_code
_entity_poly.pdbx_strand_id
1 'polypeptide(L)'
;NTLASAAAGVGMGLLGIGIPDIPLLTGMMLRSIYETALHYGFSYDTEEEKRFILLLIQGAMTHGERLERVNDELNSFMEHGSFSQEEGMEELIRRTAGILSDELLYMKFLQGIPIAGVVGGAGDAVYMNRISEYARLKYHRRFCLERLKKEYNPSSHLN
;
A
#
# COMPACT_ATOMS: atom_id res chain seq x y z
N ASN A 1 -16.38 2.84 33.40
CA ASN A 1 -15.06 2.25 33.08
C ASN A 1 -14.95 1.97 31.61
N THR A 2 -14.56 3.02 30.90
CA THR A 2 -13.99 3.03 29.55
C THR A 2 -12.65 2.31 29.56
N LEU A 3 -12.59 1.10 29.00
CA LEU A 3 -11.35 0.33 28.81
C LEU A 3 -11.57 -0.73 27.73
N ALA A 4 -11.61 -0.31 26.47
CA ALA A 4 -11.28 -1.15 25.30
C ALA A 4 -11.00 -0.33 24.02
N SER A 5 -10.88 1.00 24.10
CA SER A 5 -10.37 1.83 23.01
C SER A 5 -8.85 1.94 23.10
N ALA A 6 -8.14 0.84 22.82
CA ALA A 6 -6.68 0.82 22.61
C ALA A 6 -6.17 -0.50 21.97
N ALA A 7 -7.00 -1.23 21.21
CA ALA A 7 -6.59 -2.50 20.60
C ALA A 7 -6.85 -2.60 19.09
N ALA A 8 -7.17 -1.48 18.43
CA ALA A 8 -7.35 -1.46 16.98
C ALA A 8 -6.05 -1.12 16.20
N GLY A 9 -4.97 -0.79 16.89
CA GLY A 9 -3.67 -0.50 16.27
C GLY A 9 -2.60 -1.43 16.84
N VAL A 10 -1.89 -2.14 15.96
CA VAL A 10 -0.63 -2.87 16.25
C VAL A 10 -0.76 -4.25 16.93
N GLY A 11 -1.96 -4.71 17.31
CA GLY A 11 -2.17 -5.98 18.04
C GLY A 11 -2.44 -7.26 17.23
N MET A 12 -1.83 -7.45 16.05
CA MET A 12 -1.84 -8.74 15.32
C MET A 12 -0.42 -9.35 15.21
N GLY A 13 0.47 -9.05 16.14
CA GLY A 13 1.53 -10.00 16.47
C GLY A 13 0.92 -11.14 17.31
N LEU A 14 1.34 -12.39 17.08
CA LEU A 14 1.11 -13.58 17.96
C LEU A 14 -0.09 -14.49 17.71
N LEU A 15 -0.58 -14.65 16.48
CA LEU A 15 -1.34 -15.86 16.17
C LEU A 15 -0.47 -16.75 15.28
N GLY A 16 0.11 -17.79 15.90
CA GLY A 16 0.81 -18.91 15.25
C GLY A 16 -0.11 -19.78 14.40
N ILE A 17 -1.04 -19.14 13.69
CA ILE A 17 -1.88 -19.69 12.66
C ILE A 17 -1.18 -19.25 11.38
N GLY A 18 -0.73 -20.20 10.56
CA GLY A 18 0.09 -19.90 9.38
C GLY A 18 -0.53 -18.90 8.40
N ILE A 19 0.21 -18.56 7.34
CA ILE A 19 -0.17 -17.57 6.32
C ILE A 19 -1.68 -17.64 5.96
N PRO A 20 -2.44 -16.53 6.10
CA PRO A 20 -3.86 -16.49 5.78
C PRO A 20 -4.11 -16.81 4.30
N ASP A 21 -5.34 -17.21 3.96
CA ASP A 21 -5.73 -17.40 2.55
C ASP A 21 -5.56 -16.10 1.76
N ILE A 22 -5.26 -16.21 0.46
CA ILE A 22 -4.94 -15.06 -0.41
C ILE A 22 -6.07 -14.01 -0.38
N PRO A 23 -7.37 -14.37 -0.44
CA PRO A 23 -8.45 -13.41 -0.28
C PRO A 23 -8.40 -12.64 1.04
N LEU A 24 -8.25 -13.34 2.18
CA LEU A 24 -8.14 -12.70 3.49
C LEU A 24 -6.93 -11.76 3.58
N LEU A 25 -5.76 -12.20 3.10
CA LEU A 25 -4.55 -11.38 3.05
C LEU A 25 -4.76 -10.11 2.23
N THR A 26 -5.38 -10.25 1.06
CA THR A 26 -5.69 -9.12 0.17
C THR A 26 -6.66 -8.14 0.82
N GLY A 27 -7.69 -8.65 1.51
CA GLY A 27 -8.65 -7.83 2.24
C GLY A 27 -8.00 -7.02 3.37
N MET A 28 -7.12 -7.65 4.15
CA MET A 28 -6.37 -6.97 5.21
C MET A 28 -5.42 -5.90 4.66
N MET A 29 -4.77 -6.18 3.53
CA MET A 29 -3.90 -5.21 2.84
C MET A 29 -4.66 -3.99 2.39
N LEU A 30 -5.76 -4.19 1.65
CA LEU A 30 -6.58 -3.08 1.16
C LEU A 30 -7.10 -2.25 2.32
N ARG A 31 -7.58 -2.89 3.39
CA ARG A 31 -8.01 -2.20 4.61
C ARG A 31 -6.89 -1.33 5.20
N SER A 32 -5.68 -1.86 5.33
CA SER A 32 -4.55 -1.10 5.86
C SER A 32 -4.23 0.13 5.01
N ILE A 33 -4.28 0.01 3.68
CA ILE A 33 -4.06 1.14 2.77
C ILE A 33 -5.21 2.16 2.88
N TYR A 34 -6.46 1.71 2.94
CA TYR A 34 -7.63 2.60 3.09
C TYR A 34 -7.60 3.39 4.40
N GLU A 35 -7.27 2.72 5.52
CA GLU A 35 -7.09 3.39 6.81
C GLU A 35 -5.94 4.41 6.76
N THR A 36 -4.86 4.10 6.03
CA THR A 36 -3.74 5.03 5.82
C THR A 36 -4.17 6.24 4.98
N ALA A 37 -4.91 6.03 3.88
CA ALA A 37 -5.43 7.10 3.04
C ALA A 37 -6.30 8.07 3.86
N LEU A 38 -7.27 7.52 4.62
CA LEU A 38 -8.15 8.28 5.49
C LEU A 38 -7.37 9.03 6.58
N HIS A 39 -6.35 8.40 7.17
CA HIS A 39 -5.50 9.02 8.20
C HIS A 39 -4.83 10.31 7.69
N TYR A 40 -4.42 10.34 6.42
CA TYR A 40 -3.85 11.53 5.78
C TYR A 40 -4.88 12.45 5.12
N GLY A 41 -6.17 12.14 5.22
CA GLY A 41 -7.27 12.98 4.71
C GLY A 41 -7.67 12.72 3.26
N PHE A 42 -7.30 11.57 2.69
CA PHE A 42 -7.66 11.17 1.32
C PHE A 42 -8.81 10.15 1.31
N SER A 43 -9.82 10.37 0.47
CA SER A 43 -10.90 9.38 0.23
C SER A 43 -10.42 8.31 -0.74
N TYR A 44 -10.68 7.04 -0.42
CA TYR A 44 -10.33 5.88 -1.25
C TYR A 44 -11.38 5.52 -2.33
N ASP A 45 -12.50 6.24 -2.41
CA ASP A 45 -13.64 5.87 -3.26
C ASP A 45 -13.52 6.38 -4.71
N THR A 46 -12.65 7.35 -4.95
CA THR A 46 -12.44 7.95 -6.28
C THR A 46 -11.67 7.02 -7.21
N GLU A 47 -11.91 7.12 -8.52
CA GLU A 47 -11.20 6.30 -9.50
C GLU A 47 -9.70 6.60 -9.51
N GLU A 48 -9.32 7.86 -9.33
CA GLU A 48 -7.93 8.29 -9.20
C GLU A 48 -7.29 7.69 -7.95
N GLU A 49 -7.99 7.68 -6.82
CA GLU A 49 -7.43 7.10 -5.61
C GLU A 49 -7.31 5.57 -5.72
N LYS A 50 -8.28 4.89 -6.34
CA LYS A 50 -8.16 3.44 -6.62
C LYS A 50 -6.93 3.14 -7.48
N ARG A 51 -6.65 3.96 -8.51
CA ARG A 51 -5.41 3.84 -9.31
C ARG A 51 -4.18 4.06 -8.45
N PHE A 52 -4.18 5.09 -7.61
CA PHE A 52 -3.08 5.37 -6.70
C PHE A 52 -2.80 4.18 -5.77
N ILE A 53 -3.83 3.60 -5.17
CA ILE A 53 -3.75 2.43 -4.29
C ILE A 53 -3.19 1.20 -5.03
N LEU A 54 -3.64 0.94 -6.26
CA LEU A 54 -3.10 -0.16 -7.08
C LEU A 54 -1.60 0.03 -7.36
N LEU A 55 -1.16 1.26 -7.64
CA LEU A 55 0.25 1.59 -7.81
C LEU A 55 1.03 1.51 -6.49
N LEU A 56 0.42 1.83 -5.33
CA LEU A 56 1.06 1.61 -4.03
C LEU A 56 1.35 0.12 -3.81
N ILE A 57 0.40 -0.76 -4.14
CA ILE A 57 0.59 -2.21 -4.05
C ILE A 57 1.71 -2.64 -4.99
N GLN A 58 1.68 -2.22 -6.26
CA GLN A 58 2.75 -2.56 -7.21
C GLN A 58 4.12 -2.07 -6.75
N GLY A 59 4.23 -0.85 -6.23
CA GLY A 59 5.49 -0.28 -5.72
C GLY A 59 6.00 -1.04 -4.50
N ALA A 60 5.10 -1.42 -3.58
CA ALA A 60 5.49 -2.25 -2.46
C ALA A 60 5.99 -3.63 -2.90
N MET A 61 5.52 -4.17 -4.02
CA MET A 61 5.83 -5.54 -4.50
C MET A 61 6.93 -5.65 -5.54
N THR A 62 7.38 -4.53 -6.08
CA THR A 62 8.39 -4.53 -7.13
C THR A 62 9.74 -4.04 -6.61
N HIS A 63 10.79 -4.27 -7.42
CA HIS A 63 12.17 -3.92 -7.12
C HIS A 63 12.86 -3.41 -8.38
N GLY A 64 14.02 -2.75 -8.21
CA GLY A 64 14.83 -2.22 -9.31
C GLY A 64 14.04 -1.28 -10.24
N GLU A 65 14.25 -1.39 -11.54
CA GLU A 65 13.62 -0.51 -12.54
C GLU A 65 12.08 -0.48 -12.47
N ARG A 66 11.43 -1.59 -12.08
CA ARG A 66 9.96 -1.61 -11.97
C ARG A 66 9.48 -0.73 -10.83
N LEU A 67 10.18 -0.77 -9.70
CA LEU A 67 9.90 0.10 -8.56
C LEU A 67 10.15 1.56 -8.91
N GLU A 68 11.23 1.87 -9.63
CA GLU A 68 11.51 3.22 -10.11
C GLU A 68 10.39 3.75 -11.00
N ARG A 69 9.94 2.98 -11.99
CA ARG A 69 8.82 3.37 -12.86
C ARG A 69 7.53 3.63 -12.09
N VAL A 70 7.16 2.75 -11.16
CA VAL A 70 5.95 2.94 -10.33
C VAL A 70 6.12 4.16 -9.41
N ASN A 71 7.32 4.39 -8.89
CA ASN A 71 7.62 5.57 -8.09
C ASN A 71 7.44 6.86 -8.88
N ASP A 72 7.91 6.90 -10.11
CA ASP A 72 7.81 8.07 -10.98
C ASP A 72 6.35 8.37 -11.33
N GLU A 73 5.55 7.33 -11.60
CA GLU A 73 4.13 7.47 -11.87
C GLU A 73 3.37 8.03 -10.64
N LEU A 74 3.62 7.47 -9.46
CA LEU A 74 3.05 7.99 -8.21
C LEU A 74 3.46 9.44 -7.95
N ASN A 75 4.73 9.79 -8.17
CA ASN A 75 5.25 11.14 -7.96
C ASN A 75 4.63 12.13 -8.95
N SER A 76 4.54 11.76 -10.22
CA SER A 76 3.89 12.57 -11.26
C SER A 76 2.44 12.87 -10.91
N PHE A 77 1.68 11.88 -10.43
CA PHE A 77 0.32 12.08 -9.95
C PHE A 77 0.26 13.05 -8.76
N MET A 78 1.14 12.91 -7.76
CA MET A 78 1.20 13.84 -6.62
C MET A 78 1.53 15.29 -7.04
N GLU A 79 2.32 15.46 -8.09
CA GLU A 79 2.75 16.76 -8.60
C GLU A 79 1.69 17.43 -9.46
N HIS A 80 1.06 16.69 -10.37
CA HIS A 80 0.13 17.24 -11.37
C HIS A 80 -1.35 17.08 -11.00
N GLY A 81 -1.67 16.21 -10.03
CA GLY A 81 -3.04 15.92 -9.59
C GLY A 81 -3.83 15.01 -10.55
N SER A 82 -3.18 14.49 -11.60
CA SER A 82 -3.79 13.56 -12.56
C SER A 82 -2.77 12.53 -13.04
N PHE A 83 -3.26 11.35 -13.42
CA PHE A 83 -2.43 10.36 -14.08
C PHE A 83 -2.29 10.73 -15.56
N SER A 84 -1.05 10.67 -16.05
CA SER A 84 -0.74 10.89 -17.46
C SER A 84 -0.94 9.66 -18.33
N GLN A 85 -1.17 8.48 -17.73
CA GLN A 85 -1.31 7.22 -18.45
C GLN A 85 -2.73 6.98 -18.99
N GLU A 86 -2.81 6.48 -20.22
CA GLU A 86 -4.05 6.05 -20.89
C GLU A 86 -4.53 4.66 -20.44
N GLU A 87 -3.76 3.94 -19.62
CA GLU A 87 -4.09 2.58 -19.19
C GLU A 87 -5.46 2.54 -18.48
N GLY A 88 -6.35 1.67 -18.95
CA GLY A 88 -7.67 1.47 -18.33
C GLY A 88 -7.57 0.83 -16.94
N MET A 89 -8.55 1.11 -16.08
CA MET A 89 -8.59 0.56 -14.71
C MET A 89 -8.51 -0.98 -14.71
N GLU A 90 -9.19 -1.65 -15.64
CA GLU A 90 -9.16 -3.12 -15.73
C GLU A 90 -7.77 -3.69 -16.03
N GLU A 91 -6.99 -3.00 -16.86
CA GLU A 91 -5.63 -3.43 -17.20
C GLU A 91 -4.70 -3.23 -15.99
N LEU A 92 -4.84 -2.08 -15.31
CA LEU A 92 -4.11 -1.80 -14.07
C LEU A 92 -4.43 -2.82 -12.96
N ILE A 93 -5.70 -3.21 -12.82
CA ILE A 93 -6.13 -4.27 -11.89
C ILE A 93 -5.47 -5.59 -12.26
N ARG A 94 -5.52 -6.00 -13.54
CA ARG A 94 -4.90 -7.25 -14.00
C ARG A 94 -3.40 -7.26 -13.76
N ARG A 95 -2.70 -6.18 -14.07
CA ARG A 95 -1.26 -6.02 -13.83
C ARG A 95 -0.93 -6.11 -12.35
N THR A 96 -1.70 -5.42 -11.50
CA THR A 96 -1.52 -5.45 -10.04
C THR A 96 -1.77 -6.84 -9.49
N ALA A 97 -2.84 -7.51 -9.93
CA ALA A 97 -3.16 -8.87 -9.52
C ALA A 97 -2.07 -9.87 -9.93
N GLY A 98 -1.46 -9.71 -11.10
CA GLY A 98 -0.32 -10.53 -11.54
C GLY A 98 0.90 -10.33 -10.63
N ILE A 99 1.34 -9.08 -10.42
CA ILE A 99 2.48 -8.75 -9.55
C ILE A 99 2.25 -9.26 -8.12
N LEU A 100 1.05 -9.03 -7.58
CA LEU A 100 0.65 -9.49 -6.26
C LEU A 100 0.68 -11.02 -6.17
N SER A 101 0.08 -11.71 -7.15
CA SER A 101 0.00 -13.17 -7.14
C SER A 101 1.37 -13.81 -7.26
N ASP A 102 2.25 -13.27 -8.11
CA ASP A 102 3.62 -13.76 -8.26
C ASP A 102 4.39 -13.70 -6.93
N GLU A 103 4.34 -12.55 -6.24
CA GLU A 103 5.01 -12.37 -4.95
C GLU A 103 4.41 -13.28 -3.86
N LEU A 104 3.07 -13.37 -3.79
CA LEU A 104 2.39 -14.24 -2.83
C LEU A 104 2.66 -15.74 -3.10
N LEU A 105 2.73 -16.16 -4.36
CA LEU A 105 3.08 -17.52 -4.75
C LEU A 105 4.52 -17.84 -4.35
N TYR A 106 5.47 -16.95 -4.63
CA TYR A 106 6.87 -17.12 -4.22
C TYR A 106 6.97 -17.34 -2.70
N MET A 107 6.24 -16.57 -1.90
CA MET A 107 6.22 -16.73 -0.44
C MET A 107 5.58 -18.05 -0.01
N LYS A 108 4.49 -18.48 -0.66
CA LYS A 108 3.89 -19.81 -0.40
C LYS A 108 4.87 -20.95 -0.69
N PHE A 109 5.67 -20.84 -1.75
CA PHE A 109 6.71 -21.82 -2.05
C PHE A 109 7.80 -21.83 -0.99
N LEU A 110 8.28 -20.66 -0.54
CA LEU A 110 9.29 -20.57 0.50
C LEU A 110 8.79 -21.17 1.83
N GLN A 111 7.52 -20.94 2.17
CA GLN A 111 6.88 -21.57 3.34
C GLN A 111 6.76 -23.09 3.19
N GLY A 112 6.51 -23.60 1.97
CA GLY A 112 6.37 -25.03 1.67
C GLY A 112 7.67 -25.82 1.64
N ILE A 113 8.82 -25.15 1.64
CA ILE A 113 10.15 -25.78 1.70
C ILE A 113 10.66 -25.71 3.15
N PRO A 114 10.60 -26.79 3.94
CA PRO A 114 11.12 -26.84 5.31
C PRO A 114 12.66 -26.86 5.38
N ILE A 115 13.36 -26.22 4.44
CA ILE A 115 14.83 -26.15 4.37
C ILE A 115 15.28 -24.77 4.88
N ALA A 116 14.91 -24.41 6.11
CA ALA A 116 15.56 -23.33 6.86
C ALA A 116 15.12 -23.35 8.33
N GLY A 117 15.40 -24.43 9.06
CA GLY A 117 15.12 -24.56 10.49
C GLY A 117 15.87 -23.59 11.43
N VAL A 118 16.38 -22.44 10.97
CA VAL A 118 17.15 -21.48 11.79
C VAL A 118 16.72 -20.01 11.59
N VAL A 119 15.92 -19.66 10.58
CA VAL A 119 15.53 -18.24 10.35
C VAL A 119 14.07 -17.94 10.76
N GLY A 120 13.29 -18.99 11.05
CA GLY A 120 11.83 -18.97 11.15
C GLY A 120 11.22 -18.45 12.44
N GLY A 121 11.61 -17.26 12.93
CA GLY A 121 10.93 -16.57 14.03
C GLY A 121 9.97 -15.46 13.61
N ALA A 122 10.12 -14.90 12.39
CA ALA A 122 9.48 -13.63 12.02
C ALA A 122 9.15 -13.48 10.53
N GLY A 123 8.96 -14.58 9.79
CA GLY A 123 8.71 -14.52 8.34
C GLY A 123 7.36 -13.93 7.95
N ASP A 124 6.32 -14.18 8.76
CA ASP A 124 4.92 -13.92 8.37
C ASP A 124 4.52 -12.44 8.37
N ALA A 125 5.29 -11.55 9.03
CA ALA A 125 4.95 -10.13 9.17
C ALA A 125 5.61 -9.21 8.12
N VAL A 126 6.58 -9.69 7.35
CA VAL A 126 7.45 -8.85 6.51
C VAL A 126 6.66 -8.17 5.39
N TYR A 127 5.74 -8.90 4.76
CA TYR A 127 5.00 -8.44 3.59
C TYR A 127 4.00 -7.32 3.91
N MET A 128 3.15 -7.56 4.93
CA MET A 128 2.18 -6.57 5.37
C MET A 128 2.86 -5.30 5.88
N ASN A 129 3.96 -5.46 6.64
CA ASN A 129 4.75 -4.32 7.08
C ASN A 129 5.31 -3.52 5.89
N ARG A 130 5.80 -4.18 4.85
CA ARG A 130 6.35 -3.50 3.67
C ARG A 130 5.30 -2.63 2.96
N ILE A 131 4.10 -3.15 2.75
CA ILE A 131 3.02 -2.39 2.10
C ILE A 131 2.57 -1.22 2.97
N SER A 132 2.30 -1.48 4.25
CA SER A 132 1.83 -0.45 5.16
C SER A 132 2.86 0.68 5.29
N GLU A 133 4.15 0.34 5.39
CA GLU A 133 5.23 1.34 5.43
C GLU A 133 5.35 2.12 4.13
N TYR A 134 5.31 1.43 2.98
CA TYR A 134 5.39 2.10 1.68
C TYR A 134 4.18 3.04 1.44
N ALA A 135 2.96 2.58 1.76
CA ALA A 135 1.76 3.39 1.69
C ALA A 135 1.85 4.61 2.62
N ARG A 136 2.27 4.42 3.87
CA ARG A 136 2.47 5.52 4.83
C ARG A 136 3.46 6.56 4.31
N LEU A 137 4.59 6.11 3.78
CA LEU A 137 5.61 7.00 3.20
C LEU A 137 5.05 7.82 2.04
N LYS A 138 4.32 7.19 1.12
CA LYS A 138 3.75 7.86 -0.06
C LYS A 138 2.62 8.82 0.30
N TYR A 139 1.70 8.42 1.18
CA TYR A 139 0.65 9.32 1.66
C TYR A 139 1.21 10.49 2.48
N HIS A 140 2.23 10.25 3.32
CA HIS A 140 2.91 11.32 4.03
C HIS A 140 3.55 12.33 3.07
N ARG A 141 4.27 11.85 2.04
CA ARG A 141 4.84 12.72 1.00
C ARG A 141 3.76 13.55 0.31
N ARG A 142 2.66 12.92 -0.11
CA ARG A 142 1.54 13.61 -0.78
C ARG A 142 0.93 14.69 0.12
N PHE A 143 0.67 14.38 1.38
CA PHE A 143 0.16 15.33 2.37
C PHE A 143 1.08 16.55 2.53
N CYS A 144 2.39 16.33 2.65
CA CYS A 144 3.37 17.41 2.74
C CYS A 144 3.39 18.27 1.47
N LEU A 145 3.35 17.66 0.27
CA LEU A 145 3.32 18.39 -0.99
C LEU A 145 2.07 19.27 -1.11
N GLU A 146 0.90 18.76 -0.72
CA GLU A 146 -0.34 19.56 -0.73
C GLU A 146 -0.30 20.72 0.25
N ARG A 147 0.30 20.54 1.43
CA ARG A 147 0.49 21.63 2.39
C ARG A 147 1.44 22.70 1.87
N LEU A 148 2.58 22.30 1.31
CA LEU A 148 3.55 23.23 0.72
C LEU A 148 2.94 24.03 -0.43
N LYS A 149 2.14 23.38 -1.29
CA LYS A 149 1.41 24.06 -2.37
C LYS A 149 0.44 25.11 -1.84
N LYS A 150 -0.28 24.82 -0.75
CA LYS A 150 -1.21 25.78 -0.11
C LYS A 150 -0.48 26.94 0.56
N GLU A 151 0.63 26.69 1.23
CA GLU A 151 1.44 27.74 1.89
C GLU A 151 2.08 28.68 0.87
N TYR A 152 2.54 28.18 -0.27
CA TYR A 152 3.21 28.98 -1.30
C TYR A 152 2.24 29.64 -2.32
N ASN A 153 0.98 29.19 -2.39
CA ASN A 153 -0.04 29.76 -3.27
C ASN A 153 -1.33 30.13 -2.50
N PRO A 154 -1.30 31.12 -1.59
CA PRO A 154 -2.43 31.45 -0.71
C PRO A 154 -3.65 32.07 -1.42
N SER A 155 -3.55 32.44 -2.70
CA SER A 155 -4.59 33.17 -3.44
C SER A 155 -5.76 32.30 -3.94
N SER A 156 -5.71 30.97 -3.83
CA SER A 156 -6.77 30.07 -4.33
C SER A 156 -7.95 29.86 -3.37
N HIS A 157 -7.94 30.49 -2.18
CA HIS A 157 -9.00 30.39 -1.18
C HIS A 157 -9.98 31.58 -1.18
N LEU A 158 -9.92 32.45 -2.19
CA LEU A 158 -10.73 33.69 -2.28
C LEU A 158 -11.78 33.70 -3.40
N ASN A 159 -12.08 32.56 -4.04
CA ASN A 159 -13.16 32.44 -5.03
C ASN A 159 -14.20 31.41 -4.59
#